data_AF-A0A506RNG3-F1
#
_entry.id   AF-A0A506RNG3-F1
#
_cell.length_a   1.000
_cell.length_b   1.000
_cell.length_c   1.000
_cell.angle_alpha   90.00
_cell.angle_beta   90.00
_cell.angle_gamma   90.00
#
_symmetry.space_group_name_H-M   'P 1'
#
loop_
_entity.id
_entity.type
_entity.pdbx_description
1 polymer ?
#
loop_
_entity_poly.entity_id
_entity_poly.type
_entity_poly.pdbx_seq_one_letter_code
_entity_poly.pdbx_strand_id
1 'polypeptide(L)'
;MNKLLTRLMCGAVMITLAGCTVSTKDSISIGQPQRSASSSIENNTGNSGDKQEIPGSIAILPFSNTTEEKVAAPLLRQVINSQLAGRNFSLMHPAEVDKRLPSGPVDYTKMASYLGVEGVLVGEVVDFERFFAGIYSEIRLEVALSLYNTKGEVVWSGEHEVTQRAGGVSTTAWGLLLNAAIAAMNLDDENLLAAADELGRKVAFDFPQPSAYAGNAGPVIESVIHDQAGQWLRYSDVLEVGVKGEPGLQAFAELGNVARVQLKEVEPGVYITKIPVQPDWNQVRVPVTGILQGKDGNTSTMLSIAGLVNFDNTPPGAVKNLVGSQTETTLKLSWQAEDDAQTFTVFRMVDGEKSVVYSGPDSFANLAITTEAFSLNEYKVVAADRAGNSSDTKSITLTTYIKEVGQQTYLSGPLQGEYTGVMALTKTFSPYQVKGQVVFSQDSEIYVEPGVELQFDPQATITIRGEAYFWGLKQAIRIGPVADAERRAPYLILENNKATQISGVQMFNGGIGIAIKSGQPLLEAIEIIGSKFTAVMIEGEANVTLRHCLLDGSNTSGVVVSDFAKLKINDCTIRNNFPFHIQNASSYEIDATGNAWDPKATTSNLLGKIRTE
;
A
#
# COMPACT_ATOMS: atom_id res chain seq x y z
N MET A 1 -47.77 -24.95 -54.05
CA MET A 1 -47.24 -26.07 -54.87
C MET A 1 -45.80 -26.30 -54.45
N ASN A 2 -45.33 -27.44 -53.96
CA ASN A 2 -45.90 -28.75 -53.68
C ASN A 2 -45.09 -29.37 -52.53
N LYS A 3 -45.79 -30.13 -51.66
CA LYS A 3 -45.21 -31.04 -50.66
C LYS A 3 -44.78 -32.37 -51.32
N LEU A 4 -44.03 -33.15 -50.54
CA LEU A 4 -43.73 -34.61 -50.55
C LEU A 4 -42.28 -34.95 -50.93
N LEU A 5 -41.56 -35.90 -50.30
CA LEU A 5 -41.66 -36.67 -49.05
C LEU A 5 -40.37 -37.54 -49.00
N THR A 6 -39.86 -37.87 -47.81
CA THR A 6 -39.04 -39.09 -47.47
C THR A 6 -37.62 -39.30 -48.06
N ARG A 7 -36.61 -39.41 -47.19
CA ARG A 7 -36.12 -40.68 -46.62
C ARG A 7 -34.99 -40.47 -45.59
N LEU A 8 -35.14 -41.14 -44.45
CA LEU A 8 -34.10 -41.46 -43.47
C LEU A 8 -32.90 -42.12 -44.16
N MET A 9 -31.68 -41.72 -43.78
CA MET A 9 -30.54 -42.62 -43.72
C MET A 9 -29.71 -42.31 -42.48
N CYS A 10 -29.64 -43.28 -41.57
CA CYS A 10 -28.72 -43.33 -40.45
C CYS A 10 -27.28 -43.36 -40.97
N GLY A 11 -26.50 -42.33 -40.65
CA GLY A 11 -25.04 -42.36 -40.72
C GLY A 11 -24.50 -42.14 -39.31
N ALA A 12 -24.05 -43.21 -38.67
CA ALA A 12 -23.34 -43.16 -37.40
C ALA A 12 -21.98 -42.47 -37.62
N VAL A 13 -21.88 -41.21 -37.23
CA VAL A 13 -20.60 -40.51 -37.10
C VAL A 13 -20.06 -40.85 -35.71
N MET A 14 -19.03 -41.70 -35.65
CA MET A 14 -18.19 -41.86 -34.47
C MET A 14 -17.52 -40.53 -34.16
N ILE A 15 -18.05 -39.82 -33.17
CA ILE A 15 -17.37 -38.69 -32.53
C ILE A 15 -16.29 -39.31 -31.64
N THR A 16 -15.06 -39.33 -32.13
CA THR A 16 -13.88 -39.50 -31.29
C THR A 16 -13.80 -38.26 -30.40
N LEU A 17 -14.20 -38.41 -29.13
CA LEU A 17 -13.95 -37.44 -28.07
C LEU A 17 -12.44 -37.36 -27.83
N ALA A 18 -11.74 -36.56 -28.63
CA ALA A 18 -10.49 -35.96 -28.19
C ALA A 18 -10.85 -35.04 -27.01
N GLY A 19 -10.35 -35.38 -25.82
CA GLY A 19 -10.50 -34.56 -24.63
C GLY A 19 -9.88 -33.19 -24.87
N CYS A 20 -10.70 -32.20 -25.19
CA CYS A 20 -10.31 -30.80 -25.18
C CYS A 20 -10.02 -30.42 -23.72
N THR A 21 -8.75 -30.28 -23.36
CA THR A 21 -8.36 -29.57 -22.15
C THR A 21 -8.70 -28.09 -22.34
N VAL A 22 -9.62 -27.59 -21.53
CA VAL A 22 -9.93 -26.16 -21.47
C VAL A 22 -8.74 -25.47 -20.79
N SER A 23 -7.85 -24.88 -21.59
CA SER A 23 -6.78 -24.02 -21.08
C SER A 23 -7.39 -22.66 -20.69
N THR A 24 -7.46 -22.40 -19.39
CA THR A 24 -7.73 -21.08 -18.83
C THR A 24 -6.43 -20.29 -18.68
N LYS A 25 -6.47 -18.96 -18.56
CA LYS A 25 -5.28 -18.12 -18.30
C LYS A 25 -4.44 -18.56 -17.08
N ASP A 26 -5.01 -19.36 -16.17
CA ASP A 26 -4.35 -19.88 -14.97
C ASP A 26 -3.79 -21.31 -15.09
N SER A 27 -3.88 -21.96 -16.26
CA SER A 27 -3.39 -23.34 -16.40
C SER A 27 -1.86 -23.36 -16.44
N ILE A 28 -1.23 -24.13 -15.56
CA ILE A 28 0.22 -24.40 -15.64
C ILE A 28 0.47 -25.21 -16.92
N SER A 29 1.04 -24.57 -17.94
CA SER A 29 1.42 -25.23 -19.19
C SER A 29 2.70 -26.02 -18.95
N ILE A 30 2.55 -27.29 -18.58
CA ILE A 30 3.64 -28.26 -18.67
C ILE A 30 3.64 -28.71 -20.13
N GLY A 31 4.69 -28.39 -20.88
CA GLY A 31 4.89 -29.01 -22.19
C GLY A 31 4.82 -30.53 -22.04
N GLN A 32 4.22 -31.25 -22.99
CA GLN A 32 4.22 -32.71 -22.92
C GLN A 32 5.67 -33.18 -22.80
N PRO A 33 6.03 -33.99 -21.78
CA PRO A 33 7.38 -34.49 -21.66
C PRO A 33 7.76 -35.19 -22.96
N GLN A 34 8.85 -34.73 -23.60
CA GLN A 34 9.46 -35.47 -24.69
C GLN A 34 9.96 -36.77 -24.08
N ARG A 35 9.29 -37.88 -24.42
CA ARG A 35 9.54 -39.21 -23.86
C ARG A 35 11.02 -39.56 -23.98
N SER A 36 11.75 -39.57 -22.86
CA SER A 36 13.06 -40.21 -22.78
C SER A 36 12.84 -41.71 -22.78
N ALA A 37 13.38 -42.41 -23.77
CA ALA A 37 13.23 -43.86 -23.84
C ALA A 37 14.17 -44.52 -22.82
N SER A 38 13.65 -45.15 -21.76
CA SER A 38 14.49 -45.72 -20.70
C SER A 38 15.08 -47.09 -21.05
N SER A 39 16.22 -47.40 -20.43
CA SER A 39 16.88 -48.71 -20.45
C SER A 39 16.03 -49.80 -19.77
N SER A 40 16.26 -51.06 -20.16
CA SER A 40 15.49 -52.26 -19.81
C SER A 40 15.69 -52.79 -18.38
N ILE A 41 15.95 -51.92 -17.40
CA ILE A 41 16.14 -52.36 -16.01
C ILE A 41 14.84 -52.12 -15.23
N GLU A 42 13.97 -53.13 -15.20
CA GLU A 42 12.86 -53.23 -14.25
C GLU A 42 13.41 -53.60 -12.86
N ASN A 43 13.64 -52.61 -12.00
CA ASN A 43 13.88 -52.86 -10.57
C ASN A 43 12.60 -52.52 -9.79
N ASN A 44 11.58 -53.37 -9.93
CA ASN A 44 10.31 -53.22 -9.19
C ASN A 44 10.42 -54.02 -7.87
N THR A 45 10.94 -53.39 -6.83
CA THR A 45 11.25 -54.02 -5.51
C THR A 45 10.12 -53.87 -4.48
N GLY A 46 9.06 -53.11 -4.79
CA GLY A 46 7.89 -52.96 -3.92
C GLY A 46 6.89 -54.12 -4.01
N ASN A 47 5.95 -54.19 -3.05
CA ASN A 47 4.83 -55.13 -3.10
C ASN A 47 3.85 -54.69 -4.20
N SER A 48 4.08 -55.12 -5.44
CA SER A 48 3.15 -54.92 -6.54
C SER A 48 2.10 -56.04 -6.53
N GLY A 49 0.82 -55.68 -6.56
CA GLY A 49 -0.26 -56.65 -6.76
C GLY A 49 -0.16 -57.32 -8.14
N ASP A 50 -0.76 -58.50 -8.30
CA ASP A 50 -0.76 -59.28 -9.55
C ASP A 50 -1.12 -58.40 -10.78
N LYS A 51 -0.14 -58.16 -11.67
CA LYS A 51 -0.30 -57.57 -13.03
C LYS A 51 -1.37 -56.47 -13.15
N GLN A 52 -1.32 -55.44 -12.31
CA GLN A 52 -2.13 -54.23 -12.51
C GLN A 52 -1.46 -53.27 -13.50
N GLU A 53 -2.26 -52.68 -14.40
CA GLU A 53 -1.81 -51.63 -15.32
C GLU A 53 -1.32 -50.41 -14.53
N ILE A 54 -0.01 -50.15 -14.57
CA ILE A 54 0.61 -48.98 -13.94
C ILE A 54 0.06 -47.72 -14.66
N PRO A 55 -0.54 -46.76 -13.93
CA PRO A 55 -1.08 -45.53 -14.52
C PRO A 55 -0.04 -44.75 -15.34
N GLY A 56 -0.40 -44.31 -16.54
CA GLY A 56 0.46 -43.47 -17.38
C GLY A 56 0.43 -41.98 -16.97
N SER A 57 -0.62 -41.56 -16.29
CA SER A 57 -0.75 -40.22 -15.70
C SER A 57 -1.07 -40.28 -14.21
N ILE A 58 -0.34 -39.51 -13.41
CA ILE A 58 -0.46 -39.53 -11.94
C ILE A 58 -0.53 -38.11 -11.36
N ALA A 59 -1.24 -37.96 -10.24
CA ALA A 59 -1.22 -36.75 -9.42
C ALA A 59 -0.74 -37.08 -8.01
N ILE A 60 0.14 -36.25 -7.46
CA ILE A 60 0.66 -36.44 -6.10
C ILE A 60 -0.12 -35.55 -5.15
N LEU A 61 -0.82 -36.16 -4.20
CA LEU A 61 -1.64 -35.46 -3.21
C LEU A 61 -0.76 -34.84 -2.10
N PRO A 62 -1.26 -33.84 -1.36
CA PRO A 62 -0.60 -33.34 -0.16
C PRO A 62 -0.28 -34.50 0.79
N PHE A 63 0.96 -34.59 1.24
CA PHE A 63 1.35 -35.65 2.16
C PHE A 63 0.78 -35.37 3.54
N SER A 64 0.29 -36.41 4.22
CA SER A 64 0.06 -36.34 5.66
C SER A 64 1.41 -36.26 6.38
N ASN A 65 1.38 -35.67 7.56
CA ASN A 65 2.57 -35.54 8.38
C ASN A 65 2.20 -35.85 9.83
N THR A 66 2.78 -36.92 10.36
CA THR A 66 2.59 -37.33 11.77
C THR A 66 3.69 -36.80 12.68
N THR A 67 4.71 -36.16 12.10
CA THR A 67 5.87 -35.60 12.80
C THR A 67 5.64 -34.13 13.17
N GLU A 68 6.50 -33.57 14.01
CA GLU A 68 6.45 -32.14 14.38
C GLU A 68 6.98 -31.21 13.26
N GLU A 69 7.74 -31.74 12.31
CA GLU A 69 8.41 -30.97 11.26
C GLU A 69 7.46 -30.69 10.08
N LYS A 70 6.71 -29.58 10.16
CA LYS A 70 5.67 -29.24 9.18
C LYS A 70 6.18 -29.05 7.75
N VAL A 71 7.45 -28.68 7.58
CA VAL A 71 8.06 -28.38 6.27
C VAL A 71 8.41 -29.67 5.49
N ALA A 72 8.58 -30.80 6.17
CA ALA A 72 9.00 -32.06 5.54
C ALA A 72 8.00 -32.57 4.48
N ALA A 73 6.70 -32.58 4.81
CA ALA A 73 5.64 -33.06 3.91
C ALA A 73 5.54 -32.29 2.57
N PRO A 74 5.42 -30.94 2.54
CA PRO A 74 5.37 -30.20 1.29
C PRO A 74 6.69 -30.32 0.50
N LEU A 75 7.84 -30.33 1.17
CA LEU A 75 9.14 -30.50 0.51
C LEU A 75 9.28 -31.88 -0.15
N LEU A 76 8.98 -32.96 0.58
CA LEU A 76 9.07 -34.32 0.06
C LEU A 76 8.12 -34.55 -1.12
N ARG A 77 6.91 -34.01 -1.05
CA ARG A 77 5.97 -34.03 -2.17
C ARG A 77 6.56 -33.35 -3.42
N GLN A 78 7.18 -32.19 -3.25
CA GLN A 78 7.78 -31.42 -4.34
C GLN A 78 8.98 -32.13 -4.96
N VAL A 79 9.85 -32.69 -4.11
CA VAL A 79 11.01 -33.48 -4.54
C VAL A 79 10.58 -34.75 -5.27
N ILE A 80 9.67 -35.53 -4.71
CA ILE A 80 9.17 -36.76 -5.35
C ILE A 80 8.48 -36.43 -6.68
N ASN A 81 7.71 -35.35 -6.74
CA ASN A 81 7.13 -34.89 -8.00
C ASN A 81 8.20 -34.58 -9.05
N SER A 82 9.27 -33.88 -8.68
CA SER A 82 10.39 -33.57 -9.57
C SER A 82 11.11 -34.84 -10.04
N GLN A 83 11.44 -35.75 -9.12
CA GLN A 83 12.15 -36.99 -9.42
C GLN A 83 11.34 -37.95 -10.31
N LEU A 84 10.02 -38.04 -10.08
CA LEU A 84 9.12 -38.83 -10.92
C LEU A 84 8.79 -38.16 -12.26
N ALA A 85 8.88 -36.83 -12.36
CA ALA A 85 8.69 -36.11 -13.63
C ALA A 85 9.78 -36.43 -14.66
N GLY A 86 10.95 -36.90 -14.22
CA GLY A 86 12.01 -37.42 -15.08
C GLY A 86 11.80 -38.87 -15.55
N ARG A 87 10.67 -39.50 -15.23
CA ARG A 87 10.33 -40.90 -15.60
C ARG A 87 9.20 -40.95 -16.64
N ASN A 88 8.80 -42.17 -17.03
CA ASN A 88 7.75 -42.42 -18.04
C ASN A 88 6.31 -42.11 -17.56
N PHE A 89 6.11 -41.01 -16.85
CA PHE A 89 4.82 -40.58 -16.30
C PHE A 89 4.42 -39.18 -16.79
N SER A 90 3.11 -38.96 -16.93
CA SER A 90 2.55 -37.61 -17.00
C SER A 90 2.12 -37.18 -15.60
N LEU A 91 2.86 -36.24 -15.01
CA LEU A 91 2.58 -35.72 -13.66
C LEU A 91 1.83 -34.40 -13.70
N MET A 92 0.76 -34.31 -12.89
CA MET A 92 0.13 -33.03 -12.60
C MET A 92 0.96 -32.26 -11.57
N HIS A 93 1.28 -30.99 -11.87
CA HIS A 93 2.05 -30.14 -10.95
C HIS A 93 1.34 -29.98 -9.59
N PRO A 94 2.03 -30.07 -8.44
CA PRO A 94 1.42 -30.00 -7.10
C PRO A 94 0.51 -28.78 -6.89
N ALA A 95 0.93 -27.60 -7.33
CA ALA A 95 0.12 -26.38 -7.26
C ALA A 95 -1.21 -26.44 -8.04
N GLU A 96 -1.28 -27.23 -9.12
CA GLU A 96 -2.53 -27.45 -9.87
C GLU A 96 -3.43 -28.48 -9.17
N VAL A 97 -2.82 -29.51 -8.57
CA VAL A 97 -3.54 -30.45 -7.69
C VAL A 97 -4.22 -29.66 -6.58
N ASP A 98 -3.48 -28.81 -5.87
CA ASP A 98 -3.99 -28.05 -4.72
C ASP A 98 -5.13 -27.10 -5.09
N LYS A 99 -5.08 -26.49 -6.28
CA LYS A 99 -6.17 -25.63 -6.80
C LYS A 99 -7.45 -26.43 -7.03
N ARG A 100 -7.33 -27.69 -7.45
CA ARG A 100 -8.48 -28.53 -7.79
C ARG A 100 -9.05 -29.23 -6.57
N LEU A 101 -8.25 -29.53 -5.54
CA LEU A 101 -8.68 -30.30 -4.36
C LEU A 101 -9.95 -29.73 -3.70
N PRO A 102 -10.91 -30.59 -3.33
CA PRO A 102 -12.10 -30.17 -2.59
C PRO A 102 -11.74 -29.76 -1.15
N SER A 103 -12.53 -28.85 -0.56
CA SER A 103 -12.31 -28.32 0.80
C SER A 103 -12.69 -29.28 1.94
N GLY A 104 -12.59 -30.60 1.76
CA GLY A 104 -13.06 -31.63 2.71
C GLY A 104 -12.29 -32.95 2.62
N PRO A 105 -12.74 -34.00 3.34
CA PRO A 105 -12.06 -35.30 3.37
C PRO A 105 -11.86 -35.88 1.97
N VAL A 106 -10.62 -36.26 1.67
CA VAL A 106 -10.21 -36.69 0.34
C VAL A 106 -10.43 -38.19 0.20
N ASP A 107 -11.46 -38.59 -0.54
CA ASP A 107 -11.66 -39.99 -0.93
C ASP A 107 -10.76 -40.33 -2.10
N TYR A 108 -9.63 -40.99 -1.81
CA TYR A 108 -8.61 -41.36 -2.79
C TYR A 108 -9.18 -42.15 -3.98
N THR A 109 -10.25 -42.93 -3.77
CA THR A 109 -10.88 -43.75 -4.82
C THR A 109 -11.55 -42.93 -5.91
N LYS A 110 -11.91 -41.68 -5.64
CA LYS A 110 -12.55 -40.75 -6.60
C LYS A 110 -11.61 -39.63 -7.05
N MET A 111 -10.48 -39.44 -6.39
CA MET A 111 -9.56 -38.34 -6.68
C MET A 111 -8.88 -38.45 -8.04
N ALA A 112 -8.50 -39.65 -8.48
CA ALA A 112 -7.90 -39.83 -9.80
C ALA A 112 -8.85 -39.33 -10.90
N SER A 113 -10.12 -39.75 -10.86
CA SER A 113 -11.14 -39.29 -11.79
C SER A 113 -11.43 -37.80 -11.69
N TYR A 114 -11.47 -37.25 -10.48
CA TYR A 114 -11.76 -35.83 -10.24
C TYR A 114 -10.62 -34.90 -10.74
N LEU A 115 -9.37 -35.32 -10.56
CA LEU A 115 -8.20 -34.59 -11.07
C LEU A 115 -7.99 -34.83 -12.58
N GLY A 116 -8.63 -35.86 -13.16
CA GLY A 116 -8.48 -36.22 -14.57
C GLY A 116 -7.18 -36.96 -14.87
N VAL A 117 -6.69 -37.77 -13.92
CA VAL A 117 -5.49 -38.60 -14.04
C VAL A 117 -5.84 -40.08 -13.83
N GLU A 118 -4.95 -40.97 -14.26
CA GLU A 118 -5.14 -42.42 -14.17
C GLU A 118 -4.77 -43.01 -12.80
N GLY A 119 -4.05 -42.26 -11.97
CA GLY A 119 -3.75 -42.65 -10.60
C GLY A 119 -3.39 -41.48 -9.67
N VAL A 120 -3.49 -41.72 -8.36
CA VAL A 120 -3.10 -40.75 -7.32
C VAL A 120 -2.07 -41.36 -6.39
N LEU A 121 -0.97 -40.64 -6.17
CA LEU A 121 0.05 -40.99 -5.19
C LEU A 121 -0.27 -40.30 -3.87
N VAL A 122 -0.49 -41.09 -2.83
CA VAL A 122 -0.66 -40.65 -1.45
C VAL A 122 0.65 -40.90 -0.71
N GLY A 123 1.07 -39.93 0.10
CA GLY A 123 2.25 -40.07 0.93
C GLY A 123 2.01 -39.63 2.37
N GLU A 124 2.75 -40.25 3.28
CA GLU A 124 2.78 -39.93 4.69
C GLU A 124 4.23 -39.81 5.14
N VAL A 125 4.56 -38.71 5.80
CA VAL A 125 5.83 -38.58 6.53
C VAL A 125 5.66 -39.32 7.85
N VAL A 126 6.38 -40.43 7.99
CA VAL A 126 6.27 -41.39 9.09
C VAL A 126 7.22 -41.04 10.23
N ASP A 127 8.46 -40.68 9.89
CA ASP A 127 9.50 -40.32 10.85
C ASP A 127 10.33 -39.13 10.37
N PHE A 128 10.71 -38.29 11.33
CA PHE A 128 11.60 -37.16 11.15
C PHE A 128 12.43 -36.99 12.42
N GLU A 129 13.74 -37.22 12.32
CA GLU A 129 14.66 -36.97 13.42
C GLU A 129 15.77 -36.01 12.97
N ARG A 130 16.08 -35.02 13.84
CA ARG A 130 17.14 -34.04 13.63
C ARG A 130 18.08 -34.04 14.82
N PHE A 131 19.36 -34.26 14.57
CA PHE A 131 20.40 -34.30 15.60
C PHE A 131 21.51 -33.28 15.32
N PHE A 132 21.84 -32.48 16.33
CA PHE A 132 22.90 -31.47 16.27
C PHE A 132 23.98 -31.69 17.33
N ALA A 133 25.24 -31.73 16.90
CA ALA A 133 26.41 -31.77 17.78
C ALA A 133 27.58 -30.93 17.24
N GLY A 134 27.62 -29.64 17.58
CA GLY A 134 28.67 -28.72 17.10
C GLY A 134 28.53 -28.44 15.60
N ILE A 135 29.54 -28.80 14.80
CA ILE A 135 29.50 -28.73 13.32
C ILE A 135 28.84 -29.96 12.67
N TYR A 136 28.41 -30.93 13.49
CA TYR A 136 27.75 -32.14 13.04
C TYR A 136 26.23 -31.94 13.03
N SER A 137 25.60 -32.22 11.89
CA SER A 137 24.15 -32.27 11.72
C SER A 137 23.76 -33.57 11.01
N GLU A 138 22.75 -34.24 11.54
CA GLU A 138 22.19 -35.48 11.01
C GLU A 138 20.67 -35.37 10.90
N ILE A 139 20.13 -35.76 9.74
CA ILE A 139 18.70 -35.76 9.45
C ILE A 139 18.29 -37.16 9.01
N ARG A 140 17.25 -37.70 9.64
CA ARG A 140 16.60 -38.95 9.28
C ARG A 140 15.20 -38.64 8.76
N LEU A 141 14.86 -39.17 7.59
CA LEU A 141 13.55 -39.01 6.95
C LEU A 141 12.99 -40.35 6.55
N GLU A 142 11.73 -40.60 6.92
CA GLU A 142 10.98 -41.78 6.51
C GLU A 142 9.64 -41.38 5.86
N VAL A 143 9.36 -41.94 4.68
CA VAL A 143 8.12 -41.72 3.95
C VAL A 143 7.47 -43.05 3.58
N ALA A 144 6.17 -43.16 3.83
CA ALA A 144 5.31 -44.22 3.32
C ALA A 144 4.51 -43.70 2.13
N LEU A 145 4.51 -44.43 1.02
CA LEU A 145 3.86 -44.04 -0.22
C LEU A 145 2.90 -45.13 -0.69
N SER A 146 1.77 -44.74 -1.26
CA SER A 146 0.78 -45.64 -1.86
C SER A 146 0.20 -45.04 -3.14
N LEU A 147 0.32 -45.78 -4.24
CA LEU A 147 -0.24 -45.41 -5.54
C LEU A 147 -1.59 -46.12 -5.74
N TYR A 148 -2.63 -45.32 -5.96
CA TYR A 148 -3.99 -45.80 -6.21
C TYR A 148 -4.37 -45.60 -7.68
N ASN A 149 -5.05 -46.57 -8.30
CA ASN A 149 -5.63 -46.42 -9.63
C ASN A 149 -7.04 -45.76 -9.58
N THR A 150 -7.65 -45.55 -10.76
CA THR A 150 -9.02 -44.99 -10.88
C THR A 150 -10.13 -45.83 -10.24
N LYS A 151 -9.87 -47.09 -9.87
CA LYS A 151 -10.80 -47.96 -9.15
C LYS A 151 -10.62 -47.89 -7.63
N GLY A 152 -9.62 -47.14 -7.15
CA GLY A 152 -9.26 -47.07 -5.74
C GLY A 152 -8.43 -48.27 -5.24
N GLU A 153 -7.88 -49.07 -6.14
CA GLU A 153 -7.03 -50.21 -5.79
C GLU A 153 -5.57 -49.73 -5.64
N VAL A 154 -4.86 -50.23 -4.63
CA VAL A 154 -3.43 -49.98 -4.45
C VAL A 154 -2.66 -50.80 -5.47
N VAL A 155 -1.98 -50.12 -6.40
CA VAL A 155 -1.15 -50.77 -7.44
C VAL A 155 0.33 -50.85 -7.05
N TRP A 156 0.76 -50.02 -6.09
CA TRP A 156 2.10 -50.03 -5.51
C TRP A 156 2.10 -49.36 -4.14
N SER A 157 2.91 -49.88 -3.23
CA SER A 157 3.21 -49.28 -1.93
C SER A 157 4.68 -49.47 -1.59
N GLY A 158 5.29 -48.47 -0.95
CA GLY A 158 6.69 -48.52 -0.53
C GLY A 158 6.95 -47.64 0.68
N GLU A 159 7.80 -48.12 1.59
CA GLU A 159 8.35 -47.36 2.70
C GLU A 159 9.83 -47.13 2.42
N HIS A 160 10.26 -45.87 2.51
CA HIS A 160 11.64 -45.48 2.24
C HIS A 160 12.16 -44.62 3.37
N GLU A 161 13.37 -44.94 3.78
CA GLU A 161 14.13 -44.19 4.77
C GLU A 161 15.47 -43.74 4.18
N VAL A 162 15.92 -42.55 4.59
CA VAL A 162 17.28 -42.06 4.39
C VAL A 162 17.82 -41.44 5.68
N THR A 163 19.12 -41.54 5.87
CA THR A 163 19.85 -40.82 6.92
C THR A 163 20.95 -40.01 6.26
N GLN A 164 20.86 -38.69 6.31
CA GLN A 164 21.84 -37.79 5.73
C GLN A 164 22.72 -37.17 6.81
N ARG A 165 24.03 -37.18 6.57
CA ARG A 165 25.04 -36.63 7.48
C ARG A 165 25.87 -35.60 6.75
N ALA A 166 25.87 -34.37 7.22
CA ALA A 166 26.70 -33.33 6.63
C ALA A 166 27.04 -32.23 7.64
N GLY A 167 28.23 -31.64 7.45
CA GLY A 167 28.74 -30.54 8.26
C GLY A 167 29.58 -29.59 7.41
N GLY A 168 29.18 -28.32 7.38
CA GLY A 168 29.93 -27.21 6.78
C GLY A 168 29.30 -26.61 5.52
N VAL A 169 29.54 -25.31 5.32
CA VAL A 169 29.08 -24.55 4.14
C VAL A 169 29.89 -24.99 2.91
N SER A 170 29.21 -25.51 1.87
CA SER A 170 29.86 -25.87 0.61
C SER A 170 30.26 -24.60 -0.16
N THR A 171 31.55 -24.50 -0.53
CA THR A 171 32.08 -23.37 -1.33
C THR A 171 32.05 -23.62 -2.84
N THR A 172 31.45 -24.73 -3.26
CA THR A 172 31.29 -25.08 -4.69
C THR A 172 30.20 -24.23 -5.35
N ALA A 173 30.25 -24.08 -6.67
CA ALA A 173 29.23 -23.31 -7.39
C ALA A 173 27.82 -23.88 -7.16
N TRP A 174 27.68 -25.21 -7.13
CA TRP A 174 26.42 -25.86 -6.81
C TRP A 174 25.97 -25.60 -5.36
N GLY A 175 26.88 -25.69 -4.39
CA GLY A 175 26.57 -25.44 -2.98
C GLY A 175 26.09 -24.02 -2.70
N LEU A 176 26.66 -23.02 -3.38
CA LEU A 176 26.21 -21.63 -3.27
C LEU A 176 24.79 -21.44 -3.81
N LEU A 177 24.49 -22.03 -4.98
CA LEU A 177 23.14 -21.96 -5.56
C LEU A 177 22.11 -22.75 -4.73
N LEU A 178 22.51 -23.90 -4.18
CA LEU A 178 21.68 -24.69 -3.27
C LEU A 178 21.27 -23.88 -2.04
N ASN A 179 22.24 -23.20 -1.42
CA ASN A 179 21.98 -22.31 -0.28
C ASN A 179 21.04 -21.16 -0.62
N ALA A 180 21.18 -20.55 -1.80
CA ALA A 180 20.26 -19.52 -2.26
C ALA A 180 18.83 -20.08 -2.48
N ALA A 181 18.70 -21.29 -3.05
CA ALA A 181 17.42 -21.96 -3.22
C ALA A 181 16.74 -22.28 -1.88
N ILE A 182 17.49 -22.79 -0.90
CA ILE A 182 17.01 -23.09 0.47
C ILE A 182 16.47 -21.82 1.13
N ALA A 183 17.21 -20.71 1.05
CA ALA A 183 16.77 -19.43 1.59
C ALA A 183 15.47 -18.96 0.93
N ALA A 184 15.37 -19.07 -0.40
CA ALA A 184 14.17 -18.68 -1.14
C ALA A 184 12.94 -19.54 -0.79
N MET A 185 13.16 -20.84 -0.54
CA MET A 185 12.13 -21.78 -0.10
C MET A 185 11.73 -21.61 1.37
N ASN A 186 12.36 -20.69 2.12
CA ASN A 186 12.20 -20.52 3.57
C ASN A 186 12.46 -21.83 4.33
N LEU A 187 13.52 -22.57 3.95
CA LEU A 187 13.95 -23.78 4.64
C LEU A 187 15.02 -23.43 5.68
N ASP A 188 14.87 -23.96 6.89
CA ASP A 188 15.78 -23.70 8.02
C ASP A 188 17.02 -24.62 8.05
N ASP A 189 17.19 -25.54 7.08
CA ASP A 189 18.30 -26.49 7.03
C ASP A 189 18.66 -26.93 5.60
N GLU A 190 19.93 -26.83 5.22
CA GLU A 190 20.46 -27.36 3.95
C GLU A 190 20.43 -28.88 3.87
N ASN A 191 20.68 -29.55 5.00
CA ASN A 191 20.70 -31.01 5.05
C ASN A 191 19.31 -31.60 4.81
N LEU A 192 18.25 -30.83 5.08
CA LEU A 192 16.88 -31.27 4.87
C LEU A 192 16.59 -31.42 3.37
N LEU A 193 16.99 -30.45 2.56
CA LEU A 193 16.81 -30.50 1.12
C LEU A 193 17.64 -31.63 0.49
N ALA A 194 18.88 -31.80 0.95
CA ALA A 194 19.75 -32.89 0.49
C ALA A 194 19.21 -34.28 0.87
N ALA A 195 18.70 -34.45 2.08
CA ALA A 195 18.08 -35.69 2.53
C ALA A 195 16.79 -35.97 1.75
N ALA A 196 15.93 -34.96 1.56
CA ALA A 196 14.70 -35.08 0.79
C ALA A 196 15.01 -35.50 -0.66
N ASP A 197 15.99 -34.87 -1.31
CA ASP A 197 16.43 -35.19 -2.68
C ASP A 197 16.95 -36.63 -2.80
N GLU A 198 17.76 -37.09 -1.84
CA GLU A 198 18.22 -38.48 -1.79
C GLU A 198 17.09 -39.48 -1.60
N LEU A 199 16.15 -39.18 -0.69
CA LEU A 199 14.95 -39.98 -0.49
C LEU A 199 14.12 -40.06 -1.78
N GLY A 200 13.93 -38.93 -2.46
CA GLY A 200 13.21 -38.84 -3.72
C GLY A 200 13.87 -39.67 -4.83
N ARG A 201 15.20 -39.68 -4.93
CA ARG A 201 15.93 -40.55 -5.87
C ARG A 201 15.71 -42.02 -5.58
N LYS A 202 15.75 -42.42 -4.30
CA LYS A 202 15.50 -43.81 -3.87
C LYS A 202 14.08 -44.23 -4.22
N VAL A 203 13.09 -43.39 -3.91
CA VAL A 203 11.69 -43.58 -4.32
C VAL A 203 11.60 -43.74 -5.84
N ALA A 204 12.16 -42.82 -6.63
CA ALA A 204 12.09 -42.85 -8.09
C ALA A 204 12.88 -43.99 -8.76
N PHE A 205 13.76 -44.66 -8.01
CA PHE A 205 14.45 -45.87 -8.45
C PHE A 205 13.58 -47.12 -8.25
N ASP A 206 12.91 -47.22 -7.10
CA ASP A 206 12.03 -48.34 -6.74
C ASP A 206 10.60 -48.20 -7.33
N PHE A 207 10.20 -46.99 -7.75
CA PHE A 207 8.87 -46.70 -8.27
C PHE A 207 8.62 -47.41 -9.61
N PRO A 208 7.49 -48.12 -9.76
CA PRO A 208 7.16 -48.84 -11.00
C PRO A 208 7.02 -47.85 -12.16
N GLN A 209 7.20 -48.30 -13.41
CA GLN A 209 7.01 -47.44 -14.59
C GLN A 209 6.08 -48.10 -15.62
N PRO A 210 5.25 -47.34 -16.35
CA PRO A 210 4.47 -47.88 -17.45
C PRO A 210 5.42 -48.44 -18.51
N SER A 211 5.06 -49.58 -19.12
CA SER A 211 5.81 -50.16 -20.23
C SER A 211 5.82 -49.20 -21.42
N ALA A 212 6.96 -48.52 -21.64
CA ALA A 212 7.16 -47.59 -22.75
C ALA A 212 8.02 -48.22 -23.88
N TYR A 213 7.87 -47.68 -25.09
CA TYR A 213 8.61 -48.08 -26.29
C TYR A 213 10.14 -48.05 -26.08
N ALA A 214 10.81 -49.11 -26.54
CA ALA A 214 12.28 -49.23 -26.49
C ALA A 214 12.97 -48.15 -27.34
N GLY A 215 13.85 -47.39 -26.70
CA GLY A 215 14.76 -46.42 -27.31
C GLY A 215 15.94 -46.16 -26.37
N ASN A 216 16.90 -45.33 -26.79
CA ASN A 216 18.10 -45.05 -26.00
C ASN A 216 17.79 -44.15 -24.79
N ALA A 217 18.31 -44.54 -23.62
CA ALA A 217 18.28 -43.74 -22.39
C ALA A 217 18.94 -42.39 -22.63
N GLY A 218 18.19 -41.31 -22.36
CA GLY A 218 18.75 -39.96 -22.31
C GLY A 218 19.73 -39.79 -21.15
N PRO A 219 20.50 -38.69 -21.13
CA PRO A 219 21.49 -38.43 -20.09
C PRO A 219 20.84 -38.23 -18.71
N VAL A 220 21.54 -38.57 -17.64
CA VAL A 220 21.01 -38.46 -16.27
C VAL A 220 21.05 -37.00 -15.79
N ILE A 221 19.90 -36.53 -15.27
CA ILE A 221 19.80 -35.31 -14.47
C ILE A 221 19.62 -35.74 -13.01
N GLU A 222 20.49 -35.27 -12.14
CA GLU A 222 20.43 -35.52 -10.70
C GLU A 222 19.48 -34.55 -10.00
N SER A 223 19.54 -33.26 -10.36
CA SER A 223 18.76 -32.21 -9.71
C SER A 223 18.68 -30.93 -10.56
N VAL A 224 17.61 -30.16 -10.34
CA VAL A 224 17.39 -28.84 -10.93
C VAL A 224 16.91 -27.88 -9.84
N ILE A 225 17.58 -26.73 -9.67
CA ILE A 225 17.29 -25.75 -8.62
C ILE A 225 17.33 -24.31 -9.17
N HIS A 226 16.70 -23.39 -8.45
CA HIS A 226 16.81 -21.96 -8.67
C HIS A 226 16.64 -21.17 -7.38
N ASP A 227 17.04 -19.90 -7.39
CA ASP A 227 17.13 -19.02 -6.20
C ASP A 227 15.89 -18.13 -5.95
N GLN A 228 14.85 -18.22 -6.78
CA GLN A 228 13.65 -17.35 -6.66
C GLN A 228 12.34 -18.09 -6.35
N ALA A 229 12.38 -19.15 -5.52
CA ALA A 229 11.21 -19.93 -5.14
C ALA A 229 10.06 -19.05 -4.59
N GLY A 230 8.90 -19.09 -5.27
CA GLY A 230 7.69 -18.36 -4.90
C GLY A 230 7.75 -16.83 -5.06
N GLN A 231 8.89 -16.27 -5.47
CA GLN A 231 9.10 -14.83 -5.57
C GLN A 231 8.37 -14.23 -6.76
N TRP A 232 8.11 -12.92 -6.67
CA TRP A 232 7.58 -12.09 -7.75
C TRP A 232 8.71 -11.23 -8.30
N LEU A 233 9.14 -11.54 -9.51
CA LEU A 233 10.27 -10.91 -10.17
C LEU A 233 9.80 -9.89 -11.19
N ARG A 234 10.47 -8.75 -11.23
CA ARG A 234 10.25 -7.68 -12.21
C ARG A 234 11.49 -7.49 -13.09
N TYR A 235 11.38 -6.59 -14.04
CA TYR A 235 12.42 -6.28 -15.00
C TYR A 235 13.70 -5.85 -14.28
N SER A 236 14.83 -6.37 -14.78
CA SER A 236 16.16 -6.25 -14.17
C SER A 236 16.44 -7.14 -12.97
N ASP A 237 15.44 -7.84 -12.41
CA ASP A 237 15.71 -8.93 -11.47
C ASP A 237 16.37 -10.10 -12.21
N VAL A 238 17.07 -10.95 -11.46
CA VAL A 238 17.86 -12.06 -12.00
C VAL A 238 17.46 -13.35 -11.32
N LEU A 239 17.14 -14.35 -12.14
CA LEU A 239 16.93 -15.73 -11.72
C LEU A 239 18.20 -16.54 -11.99
N GLU A 240 18.81 -17.12 -10.97
CA GLU A 240 19.91 -18.07 -11.13
C GLU A 240 19.37 -19.50 -11.15
N VAL A 241 19.64 -20.24 -12.24
CA VAL A 241 19.15 -21.61 -12.44
C VAL A 241 20.33 -22.56 -12.59
N GLY A 242 20.22 -23.72 -11.96
CA GLY A 242 21.22 -24.78 -11.99
C GLY A 242 20.64 -26.12 -12.39
N VAL A 243 21.39 -26.86 -13.20
CA VAL A 243 21.15 -28.26 -13.53
C VAL A 243 22.40 -29.06 -13.15
N LYS A 244 22.22 -30.13 -12.37
CA LYS A 244 23.28 -31.08 -12.02
C LYS A 244 23.02 -32.41 -12.72
N GLY A 245 24.00 -32.97 -13.41
CA GLY A 245 23.86 -34.21 -14.17
C GLY A 245 25.18 -34.65 -14.82
N GLU A 246 25.09 -35.40 -15.91
CA GLU A 246 26.28 -35.91 -16.61
C GLU A 246 27.20 -34.78 -17.16
N PRO A 247 28.53 -34.90 -17.01
CA PRO A 247 29.49 -33.87 -17.44
C PRO A 247 29.70 -33.81 -18.97
N GLY A 248 30.05 -32.63 -19.48
CA GLY A 248 30.45 -32.42 -20.88
C GLY A 248 29.30 -32.49 -21.90
N LEU A 249 28.07 -32.22 -21.47
CA LEU A 249 26.85 -32.20 -22.26
C LEU A 249 26.31 -30.77 -22.43
N GLN A 250 25.19 -30.62 -23.16
CA GLN A 250 24.51 -29.32 -23.28
C GLN A 250 23.31 -29.27 -22.34
N ALA A 251 23.23 -28.21 -21.53
CA ALA A 251 22.12 -28.00 -20.61
C ALA A 251 21.31 -26.76 -20.98
N PHE A 252 19.99 -26.82 -20.78
CA PHE A 252 19.06 -25.72 -20.95
C PHE A 252 18.11 -25.60 -19.76
N ALA A 253 17.63 -24.40 -19.49
CA ALA A 253 16.58 -24.09 -18.54
C ALA A 253 15.40 -23.57 -19.33
N GLU A 254 14.24 -24.17 -19.12
CA GLU A 254 12.97 -23.77 -19.71
C GLU A 254 12.06 -23.21 -18.62
N LEU A 255 11.66 -21.95 -18.78
CA LEU A 255 10.77 -21.22 -17.88
C LEU A 255 9.35 -21.27 -18.46
N GLY A 256 8.66 -22.39 -18.28
CA GLY A 256 7.37 -22.64 -18.94
C GLY A 256 7.41 -22.29 -20.43
N ASN A 257 6.50 -21.44 -20.89
CA ASN A 257 6.47 -20.95 -22.28
C ASN A 257 7.19 -19.59 -22.46
N VAL A 258 7.84 -19.08 -21.43
CA VAL A 258 8.43 -17.73 -21.38
C VAL A 258 9.76 -17.70 -22.10
N ALA A 259 10.67 -18.61 -21.75
CA ALA A 259 12.03 -18.60 -22.26
C ALA A 259 12.67 -19.98 -22.18
N ARG A 260 13.58 -20.23 -23.11
CA ARG A 260 14.52 -21.35 -23.07
C ARG A 260 15.94 -20.81 -23.18
N VAL A 261 16.74 -21.03 -22.14
CA VAL A 261 18.07 -20.43 -21.98
C VAL A 261 19.10 -21.53 -21.85
N GLN A 262 20.23 -21.41 -22.56
CA GLN A 262 21.34 -22.36 -22.43
C GLN A 262 22.10 -22.09 -21.12
N LEU A 263 22.40 -23.15 -20.37
CA LEU A 263 23.26 -23.07 -19.19
C LEU A 263 24.72 -23.31 -19.59
N LYS A 264 25.63 -22.78 -18.76
CA LYS A 264 27.06 -22.99 -18.91
C LYS A 264 27.54 -24.02 -17.89
N GLU A 265 28.28 -25.02 -18.36
CA GLU A 265 29.00 -25.92 -17.46
C GLU A 265 30.09 -25.12 -16.73
N VAL A 266 29.96 -25.00 -15.40
CA VAL A 266 30.89 -24.25 -14.54
C VAL A 266 31.83 -25.18 -13.78
N GLU A 267 31.36 -26.37 -13.46
CA GLU A 267 32.13 -27.49 -12.92
C GLU A 267 31.68 -28.76 -13.66
N PRO A 268 32.48 -29.84 -13.74
CA PRO A 268 32.05 -31.06 -14.42
C PRO A 268 30.69 -31.56 -13.92
N GLY A 269 29.68 -31.57 -14.80
CA GLY A 269 28.32 -31.99 -14.48
C GLY A 269 27.46 -30.96 -13.75
N VAL A 270 27.97 -29.74 -13.53
CA VAL A 270 27.26 -28.62 -12.91
C VAL A 270 27.11 -27.50 -13.94
N TYR A 271 25.87 -27.25 -14.32
CA TYR A 271 25.51 -26.24 -15.30
C TYR A 271 24.73 -25.13 -14.60
N ILE A 272 25.20 -23.87 -14.69
CA ILE A 272 24.56 -22.72 -14.02
C ILE A 272 24.52 -21.54 -14.98
N THR A 273 23.43 -20.77 -14.93
CA THR A 273 23.29 -19.50 -15.66
C THR A 273 22.43 -18.52 -14.87
N LYS A 274 22.71 -17.22 -15.06
CA LYS A 274 21.88 -16.11 -14.57
C LYS A 274 20.99 -15.62 -15.69
N ILE A 275 19.69 -15.60 -15.44
CA ILE A 275 18.65 -15.26 -16.40
C ILE A 275 18.00 -13.94 -15.98
N PRO A 276 18.32 -12.81 -16.64
CA PRO A 276 17.67 -11.55 -16.36
C PRO A 276 16.23 -11.57 -16.88
N VAL A 277 15.29 -11.08 -16.06
CA VAL A 277 13.88 -10.94 -16.44
C VAL A 277 13.75 -9.93 -17.57
N GLN A 278 13.04 -10.32 -18.63
CA GLN A 278 12.80 -9.45 -19.79
C GLN A 278 11.52 -8.61 -19.61
N PRO A 279 11.41 -7.44 -20.27
CA PRO A 279 10.27 -6.53 -20.09
C PRO A 279 8.90 -7.11 -20.48
N ASP A 280 8.87 -8.10 -21.38
CA ASP A 280 7.66 -8.72 -21.89
C ASP A 280 7.15 -9.89 -21.02
N TRP A 281 7.91 -10.28 -19.99
CA TRP A 281 7.53 -11.37 -19.09
C TRP A 281 6.44 -10.91 -18.11
N ASN A 282 5.24 -11.48 -18.20
CA ASN A 282 4.15 -11.24 -17.27
C ASN A 282 3.36 -12.53 -17.10
N GLN A 283 3.85 -13.43 -16.24
CA GLN A 283 3.26 -14.75 -16.05
C GLN A 283 3.39 -15.21 -14.61
N VAL A 284 2.31 -15.76 -14.09
CA VAL A 284 2.23 -16.29 -12.72
C VAL A 284 2.40 -17.80 -12.76
N ARG A 285 2.99 -18.40 -11.73
CA ARG A 285 3.17 -19.86 -11.59
C ARG A 285 3.98 -20.49 -12.74
N VAL A 286 5.11 -19.88 -13.08
CA VAL A 286 6.01 -20.40 -14.13
C VAL A 286 6.88 -21.53 -13.56
N PRO A 287 6.80 -22.75 -14.11
CA PRO A 287 7.69 -23.84 -13.73
C PRO A 287 9.09 -23.65 -14.33
N VAL A 288 10.12 -24.00 -13.57
CA VAL A 288 11.50 -24.05 -14.05
C VAL A 288 11.88 -25.50 -14.35
N THR A 289 12.21 -25.80 -15.60
CA THR A 289 12.57 -27.15 -16.06
C THR A 289 14.00 -27.17 -16.57
N GLY A 290 14.83 -28.07 -16.05
CA GLY A 290 16.16 -28.34 -16.57
C GLY A 290 16.09 -29.37 -17.69
N ILE A 291 16.88 -29.16 -18.74
CA ILE A 291 16.99 -30.04 -19.89
C ILE A 291 18.47 -30.37 -20.08
N LEU A 292 18.81 -31.64 -20.22
CA LEU A 292 20.16 -32.10 -20.52
C LEU A 292 20.15 -32.87 -21.83
N GLN A 293 21.03 -32.51 -22.75
CA GLN A 293 21.10 -33.05 -24.10
C GLN A 293 22.41 -33.81 -24.33
N GLY A 294 22.27 -35.09 -24.67
CA GLY A 294 23.35 -36.00 -25.04
C GLY A 294 23.95 -35.69 -26.40
N LYS A 295 25.16 -36.20 -26.66
CA LYS A 295 25.87 -36.03 -27.94
C LYS A 295 25.19 -36.73 -29.12
N ASP A 296 24.35 -37.71 -28.83
CA ASP A 296 23.50 -38.43 -29.78
C ASP A 296 22.17 -37.71 -30.07
N GLY A 297 21.94 -36.54 -29.45
CA GLY A 297 20.74 -35.73 -29.60
C GLY A 297 19.61 -36.11 -28.64
N ASN A 298 19.74 -37.18 -27.85
CA ASN A 298 18.75 -37.56 -26.87
C ASN A 298 18.69 -36.53 -25.74
N THR A 299 17.49 -36.30 -25.20
CA THR A 299 17.27 -35.31 -24.14
C THR A 299 16.58 -35.93 -22.94
N SER A 300 16.92 -35.40 -21.77
CA SER A 300 16.23 -35.65 -20.52
C SER A 300 15.76 -34.31 -19.96
N THR A 301 14.63 -34.32 -19.25
CA THR A 301 14.05 -33.13 -18.63
C THR A 301 13.68 -33.40 -17.18
N MET A 302 13.83 -32.41 -16.31
CA MET A 302 13.49 -32.52 -14.89
C MET A 302 12.95 -31.19 -14.37
N LEU A 303 11.84 -31.23 -13.64
CA LEU A 303 11.27 -30.06 -13.00
C LEU A 303 12.14 -29.63 -11.81
N SER A 304 12.25 -28.33 -11.55
CA SER A 304 12.99 -27.86 -10.39
C SER A 304 12.34 -28.27 -9.07
N ILE A 305 13.17 -28.67 -8.11
CA ILE A 305 12.74 -28.91 -6.72
C ILE A 305 12.56 -27.61 -5.94
N ALA A 306 12.97 -26.45 -6.45
CA ALA A 306 12.80 -25.16 -5.78
C ALA A 306 11.41 -24.56 -5.96
N GLY A 307 10.70 -24.93 -7.04
CA GLY A 307 9.27 -24.67 -7.23
C GLY A 307 8.98 -23.75 -8.39
N LEU A 308 8.00 -22.86 -8.19
CA LEU A 308 7.51 -21.94 -9.21
C LEU A 308 8.09 -20.54 -9.01
N VAL A 309 8.19 -19.77 -10.10
CA VAL A 309 8.50 -18.34 -10.09
C VAL A 309 7.34 -17.54 -10.67
N ASN A 310 7.25 -16.25 -10.34
CA ASN A 310 6.26 -15.34 -10.91
C ASN A 310 6.99 -14.14 -11.53
N PHE A 311 6.49 -13.68 -12.68
CA PHE A 311 6.98 -12.50 -13.36
C PHE A 311 5.86 -11.47 -13.46
N ASP A 312 6.14 -10.26 -12.98
CA ASP A 312 5.23 -9.13 -13.06
C ASP A 312 6.02 -7.85 -13.36
N ASN A 313 5.80 -7.33 -14.56
CA ASN A 313 6.39 -6.11 -15.08
C ASN A 313 5.36 -4.99 -15.19
N THR A 314 4.16 -5.18 -14.63
CA THR A 314 3.07 -4.23 -14.72
C THR A 314 2.97 -3.45 -13.41
N PRO A 315 3.31 -2.15 -13.38
CA PRO A 315 3.15 -1.37 -12.17
C PRO A 315 1.66 -1.20 -11.81
N PRO A 316 1.34 -1.06 -10.51
CA PRO A 316 -0.02 -0.75 -10.08
C PRO A 316 -0.39 0.68 -10.50
N GLY A 317 -1.68 0.97 -10.60
CA GLY A 317 -2.16 2.33 -10.86
C GLY A 317 -1.76 3.33 -9.76
N ALA A 318 -1.61 4.61 -10.14
CA ALA A 318 -1.38 5.67 -9.17
C ALA A 318 -2.51 5.77 -8.14
N VAL A 319 -2.17 6.15 -6.91
CA VAL A 319 -3.17 6.32 -5.85
C VAL A 319 -4.22 7.37 -6.23
N LYS A 320 -5.47 7.08 -5.85
CA LYS A 320 -6.66 7.89 -6.13
C LYS A 320 -7.13 8.59 -4.85
N ASN A 321 -7.87 9.69 -5.01
CA ASN A 321 -8.47 10.42 -3.89
C ASN A 321 -7.49 10.77 -2.76
N LEU A 322 -6.26 11.16 -3.12
CA LEU A 322 -5.26 11.64 -2.17
C LEU A 322 -5.75 12.94 -1.53
N VAL A 323 -5.99 12.90 -0.23
CA VAL A 323 -6.44 14.01 0.61
C VAL A 323 -5.59 14.08 1.86
N GLY A 324 -5.57 15.24 2.51
CA GLY A 324 -4.83 15.39 3.75
C GLY A 324 -5.01 16.73 4.43
N SER A 325 -4.49 16.80 5.65
CA SER A 325 -4.40 18.01 6.45
C SER A 325 -3.06 18.04 7.18
N GLN A 326 -2.60 19.26 7.48
CA GLN A 326 -1.33 19.46 8.15
C GLN A 326 -1.43 20.57 9.20
N THR A 327 -0.85 20.29 10.36
CA THR A 327 -0.57 21.29 11.39
C THR A 327 0.94 21.43 11.57
N GLU A 328 1.36 22.36 12.40
CA GLU A 328 2.78 22.55 12.75
C GLU A 328 3.43 21.27 13.29
N THR A 329 2.64 20.37 13.89
CA THR A 329 3.12 19.17 14.59
C THR A 329 2.67 17.84 13.98
N THR A 330 1.69 17.84 13.08
CA THR A 330 1.03 16.61 12.61
C THR A 330 0.71 16.68 11.12
N LEU A 331 1.02 15.61 10.38
CA LEU A 331 0.58 15.36 9.01
C LEU A 331 -0.41 14.20 8.98
N LYS A 332 -1.58 14.41 8.38
CA LYS A 332 -2.56 13.36 8.10
C LYS A 332 -2.79 13.27 6.60
N LEU A 333 -2.61 12.08 6.03
CA LEU A 333 -2.86 11.78 4.63
C LEU A 333 -3.73 10.53 4.52
N SER A 334 -4.59 10.48 3.50
CA SER A 334 -5.38 9.30 3.15
C SER A 334 -5.50 9.21 1.63
N TRP A 335 -5.49 7.99 1.11
CA TRP A 335 -5.65 7.72 -0.32
C TRP A 335 -6.35 6.38 -0.55
N GLN A 336 -6.70 6.13 -1.80
CA GLN A 336 -7.22 4.85 -2.30
C GLN A 336 -6.24 4.25 -3.31
N ALA A 337 -6.18 2.93 -3.38
CA ALA A 337 -5.27 2.22 -4.28
C ALA A 337 -6.00 1.03 -4.95
N GLU A 338 -5.37 0.45 -5.95
CA GLU A 338 -5.83 -0.76 -6.63
C GLU A 338 -5.43 -2.01 -5.82
N ASP A 339 -6.13 -3.14 -6.04
CA ASP A 339 -5.99 -4.36 -5.23
C ASP A 339 -4.60 -5.01 -5.34
N ASP A 340 -3.84 -4.68 -6.38
CA ASP A 340 -2.47 -5.15 -6.61
C ASP A 340 -1.40 -4.32 -5.88
N ALA A 341 -1.74 -3.11 -5.40
CA ALA A 341 -0.85 -2.29 -4.58
C ALA A 341 -0.70 -2.89 -3.16
N GLN A 342 0.54 -3.09 -2.73
CA GLN A 342 0.89 -3.72 -1.45
C GLN A 342 1.50 -2.75 -0.46
N THR A 343 2.34 -1.83 -0.93
CA THR A 343 3.06 -0.89 -0.07
C THR A 343 2.97 0.53 -0.62
N PHE A 344 3.05 1.51 0.27
CA PHE A 344 2.97 2.92 -0.06
C PHE A 344 4.15 3.66 0.55
N THR A 345 4.77 4.52 -0.25
CA THR A 345 5.81 5.42 0.24
C THR A 345 5.36 6.85 0.06
N VAL A 346 5.34 7.61 1.15
CA VAL A 346 5.07 9.04 1.16
C VAL A 346 6.41 9.78 1.24
N PHE A 347 6.56 10.73 0.34
CA PHE A 347 7.71 11.61 0.30
C PHE A 347 7.30 13.04 0.55
N ARG A 348 8.09 13.77 1.34
CA ARG A 348 8.00 15.22 1.48
C ARG A 348 9.03 15.88 0.57
N MET A 349 8.57 16.87 -0.18
CA MET A 349 9.43 17.70 -1.02
C MET A 349 9.85 18.96 -0.26
N VAL A 350 11.15 19.19 -0.13
CA VAL A 350 11.72 20.41 0.49
C VAL A 350 12.80 20.91 -0.45
N ASP A 351 12.65 22.13 -0.98
CA ASP A 351 13.61 22.75 -1.91
C ASP A 351 14.02 21.88 -3.12
N GLY A 352 13.08 21.04 -3.58
CA GLY A 352 13.31 20.08 -4.68
C GLY A 352 13.93 18.75 -4.26
N GLU A 353 14.39 18.62 -3.01
CA GLU A 353 14.85 17.36 -2.43
C GLU A 353 13.68 16.51 -1.93
N LYS A 354 13.82 15.19 -2.10
CA LYS A 354 12.80 14.19 -1.77
C LYS A 354 13.22 13.43 -0.52
N SER A 355 12.41 13.51 0.54
CA SER A 355 12.64 12.78 1.81
C SER A 355 11.51 11.81 2.09
N VAL A 356 11.81 10.57 2.49
CA VAL A 356 10.79 9.59 2.89
C VAL A 356 10.26 9.97 4.27
N VAL A 357 8.94 10.12 4.40
CA VAL A 357 8.27 10.40 5.69
C VAL A 357 7.39 9.24 6.15
N TYR A 358 6.95 8.38 5.25
CA TYR A 358 6.23 7.14 5.57
C TYR A 358 6.55 6.06 4.54
N SER A 359 6.65 4.82 5.01
CA SER A 359 6.69 3.62 4.18
C SER A 359 5.97 2.50 4.92
N GLY A 360 4.95 1.91 4.31
CA GLY A 360 4.13 0.89 4.95
C GLY A 360 2.95 0.43 4.08
N PRO A 361 2.17 -0.56 4.55
CA PRO A 361 1.08 -1.14 3.78
C PRO A 361 -0.24 -0.35 3.89
N ASP A 362 -0.35 0.60 4.82
CA ASP A 362 -1.61 1.30 5.08
C ASP A 362 -1.87 2.38 4.03
N SER A 363 -3.13 2.52 3.62
CA SER A 363 -3.58 3.56 2.68
C SER A 363 -3.79 4.93 3.33
N PHE A 364 -3.16 5.17 4.47
CA PHE A 364 -3.18 6.41 5.22
C PHE A 364 -1.87 6.60 5.99
N ALA A 365 -1.55 7.84 6.31
CA ALA A 365 -0.41 8.18 7.16
C ALA A 365 -0.82 9.22 8.20
N ASN A 366 -0.46 9.00 9.46
CA ASN A 366 -0.64 9.94 10.56
C ASN A 366 0.72 10.10 11.27
N LEU A 367 1.41 11.20 11.00
CA LEU A 367 2.82 11.38 11.34
C LEU A 367 3.01 12.62 12.20
N ALA A 368 3.91 12.52 13.18
CA ALA A 368 4.46 13.70 13.84
C ALA A 368 5.48 14.37 12.92
N ILE A 369 5.37 15.68 12.73
CA ILE A 369 6.25 16.49 11.90
C ILE A 369 6.56 17.82 12.61
N THR A 370 7.55 18.57 12.12
CA THR A 370 7.77 19.95 12.55
C THR A 370 7.75 20.84 11.32
N THR A 371 6.78 21.75 11.25
CA THR A 371 6.59 22.63 10.09
C THR A 371 6.16 24.02 10.52
N GLU A 372 6.56 25.03 9.74
CA GLU A 372 6.24 26.42 10.04
C GLU A 372 4.77 26.73 9.68
N ALA A 373 4.03 27.40 10.55
CA ALA A 373 2.68 27.86 10.26
C ALA A 373 2.58 28.64 8.93
N PHE A 374 1.55 28.34 8.15
CA PHE A 374 1.25 28.87 6.82
C PHE A 374 2.32 28.62 5.75
N SER A 375 3.22 27.66 5.96
CA SER A 375 4.08 27.14 4.89
C SER A 375 3.31 26.19 3.96
N LEU A 376 3.61 26.24 2.67
CA LEU A 376 3.13 25.26 1.68
C LEU A 376 4.10 24.08 1.63
N ASN A 377 3.57 22.86 1.75
CA ASN A 377 4.37 21.63 1.75
C ASN A 377 3.80 20.66 0.70
N GLU A 378 4.64 20.22 -0.24
CA GLU A 378 4.27 19.22 -1.23
C GLU A 378 4.63 17.81 -0.73
N TYR A 379 3.66 16.91 -0.84
CA TYR A 379 3.81 15.48 -0.59
C TYR A 379 3.53 14.67 -1.84
N LYS A 380 4.28 13.59 -2.00
CA LYS A 380 4.16 12.64 -3.10
C LYS A 380 3.91 11.25 -2.56
N VAL A 381 2.90 10.57 -3.07
CA VAL A 381 2.60 9.18 -2.71
C VAL A 381 2.84 8.29 -3.93
N VAL A 382 3.57 7.20 -3.69
CA VAL A 382 3.87 6.16 -4.68
C VAL A 382 3.44 4.83 -4.09
N ALA A 383 2.66 4.06 -4.85
CA ALA A 383 2.32 2.69 -4.51
C ALA A 383 3.33 1.72 -5.13
N ALA A 384 3.55 0.58 -4.50
CA ALA A 384 4.28 -0.52 -5.09
C ALA A 384 3.53 -1.84 -4.91
N ASP A 385 3.58 -2.68 -5.94
CA ASP A 385 2.96 -4.01 -5.94
C ASP A 385 3.83 -5.05 -5.22
N ARG A 386 3.49 -6.32 -5.40
CA ARG A 386 4.16 -7.50 -4.82
C ARG A 386 5.52 -7.79 -5.44
N ALA A 387 5.73 -7.44 -6.71
CA ALA A 387 7.03 -7.50 -7.39
C ALA A 387 7.89 -6.25 -7.13
N GLY A 388 7.33 -5.26 -6.42
CA GLY A 388 7.96 -3.99 -6.12
C GLY A 388 7.87 -2.96 -7.24
N ASN A 389 7.12 -3.20 -8.32
CA ASN A 389 6.92 -2.19 -9.37
C ASN A 389 6.23 -0.97 -8.78
N SER A 390 6.74 0.22 -9.11
CA SER A 390 6.23 1.48 -8.57
C SER A 390 5.18 2.08 -9.50
N SER A 391 4.09 2.58 -8.92
CA SER A 391 3.09 3.37 -9.64
C SER A 391 3.66 4.71 -10.10
N ASP A 392 2.91 5.38 -10.99
CA ASP A 392 3.07 6.82 -11.17
C ASP A 392 2.84 7.57 -9.84
N THR A 393 3.45 8.74 -9.71
CA THR A 393 3.38 9.54 -8.48
C THR A 393 2.13 10.40 -8.41
N LYS A 394 1.46 10.41 -7.25
CA LYS A 394 0.39 11.38 -6.95
C LYS A 394 0.91 12.46 -5.98
N SER A 395 0.81 13.73 -6.37
CA SER A 395 1.16 14.88 -5.51
C SER A 395 -0.06 15.49 -4.81
N ILE A 396 0.17 16.05 -3.63
CA ILE A 396 -0.73 16.98 -2.93
C ILE A 396 0.09 18.09 -2.29
N THR A 397 -0.38 19.33 -2.36
CA THR A 397 0.21 20.47 -1.64
C THR A 397 -0.71 20.87 -0.50
N LEU A 398 -0.17 20.94 0.72
CA LEU A 398 -0.91 21.28 1.93
C LEU A 398 -0.36 22.57 2.55
N THR A 399 -1.26 23.43 3.03
CA THR A 399 -0.93 24.55 3.90
C THR A 399 -0.83 24.06 5.34
N THR A 400 0.23 24.44 6.04
CA THR A 400 0.37 24.20 7.48
C THR A 400 -0.55 25.15 8.26
N TYR A 401 -1.51 24.64 9.02
CA TYR A 401 -2.33 25.47 9.91
C TYR A 401 -1.89 25.35 11.37
N ILE A 402 -2.17 26.37 12.18
CA ILE A 402 -1.83 26.38 13.62
C ILE A 402 -2.71 25.38 14.40
N LYS A 403 -3.90 25.07 13.87
CA LYS A 403 -4.82 24.06 14.40
C LYS A 403 -5.29 23.14 13.27
N GLU A 404 -5.82 21.99 13.64
CA GLU A 404 -6.54 21.15 12.69
C GLU A 404 -7.77 21.90 12.16
N VAL A 405 -7.93 21.87 10.84
CA VAL A 405 -9.01 22.51 10.11
C VAL A 405 -9.77 21.47 9.31
N GLY A 406 -11.09 21.62 9.20
CA GLY A 406 -11.92 20.77 8.35
C GLY A 406 -11.63 20.97 6.86
N GLN A 407 -12.32 20.22 6.01
CA GLN A 407 -12.26 20.45 4.56
C GLN A 407 -12.83 21.84 4.23
N GLN A 408 -11.97 22.73 3.74
CA GLN A 408 -12.31 24.12 3.48
C GLN A 408 -12.86 24.33 2.08
N THR A 409 -13.83 25.25 1.98
CA THR A 409 -14.19 25.90 0.72
C THR A 409 -13.41 27.21 0.59
N TYR A 410 -12.55 27.31 -0.41
CA TYR A 410 -11.81 28.54 -0.70
C TYR A 410 -12.70 29.54 -1.44
N LEU A 411 -12.94 30.71 -0.85
CA LEU A 411 -13.69 31.78 -1.49
C LEU A 411 -12.73 32.56 -2.41
N SER A 412 -13.19 32.97 -3.60
CA SER A 412 -12.32 33.58 -4.64
C SER A 412 -12.90 34.80 -5.36
N GLY A 413 -14.10 35.24 -5.00
CA GLY A 413 -14.78 36.39 -5.61
C GLY A 413 -15.26 37.42 -4.57
N PRO A 414 -16.05 38.42 -4.99
CA PRO A 414 -16.67 39.36 -4.06
C PRO A 414 -17.48 38.62 -2.99
N LEU A 415 -17.32 39.02 -1.74
CA LEU A 415 -18.08 38.49 -0.63
C LEU A 415 -19.46 39.15 -0.61
N GLN A 416 -20.51 38.34 -0.73
CA GLN A 416 -21.89 38.81 -0.74
C GLN A 416 -22.85 37.69 -0.30
N GLY A 417 -23.90 38.05 0.46
CA GLY A 417 -24.91 37.10 0.90
C GLY A 417 -24.49 36.29 2.14
N GLU A 418 -25.00 35.07 2.24
CA GLU A 418 -24.83 34.21 3.41
C GLU A 418 -23.96 33.00 3.09
N TYR A 419 -23.13 32.62 4.06
CA TYR A 419 -22.20 31.50 3.96
C TYR A 419 -22.38 30.52 5.14
N THR A 420 -22.23 29.23 4.85
CA THR A 420 -22.37 28.08 5.78
C THR A 420 -21.18 27.12 5.60
N GLY A 421 -20.90 26.29 6.61
CA GLY A 421 -19.82 25.30 6.56
C GLY A 421 -18.42 25.88 6.80
N VAL A 422 -17.37 25.17 6.38
CA VAL A 422 -15.96 25.56 6.63
C VAL A 422 -15.39 26.29 5.42
N MET A 423 -14.89 27.52 5.62
CA MET A 423 -14.40 28.38 4.55
C MET A 423 -13.04 28.97 4.87
N ALA A 424 -12.29 29.30 3.82
CA ALA A 424 -11.03 30.00 3.94
C ALA A 424 -10.94 31.17 2.95
N LEU A 425 -10.48 32.31 3.45
CA LEU A 425 -9.96 33.41 2.65
C LEU A 425 -8.44 33.28 2.60
N THR A 426 -7.88 33.17 1.41
CA THR A 426 -6.44 33.09 1.17
C THR A 426 -5.92 34.37 0.54
N LYS A 427 -4.62 34.64 0.71
CA LYS A 427 -3.96 35.78 0.05
C LYS A 427 -4.03 35.69 -1.47
N THR A 428 -4.08 34.49 -2.04
CA THR A 428 -4.11 34.25 -3.49
C THR A 428 -5.29 34.93 -4.19
N PHE A 429 -6.45 35.03 -3.54
CA PHE A 429 -7.62 35.70 -4.11
C PHE A 429 -7.85 37.11 -3.54
N SER A 430 -6.88 37.66 -2.82
CA SER A 430 -6.95 39.05 -2.37
C SER A 430 -6.68 40.02 -3.53
N PRO A 431 -7.29 41.23 -3.52
CA PRO A 431 -8.23 41.72 -2.52
C PRO A 431 -9.66 41.19 -2.72
N TYR A 432 -10.33 40.88 -1.62
CA TYR A 432 -11.76 40.52 -1.61
C TYR A 432 -12.61 41.78 -1.49
N GLN A 433 -13.47 42.03 -2.46
CA GLN A 433 -14.46 43.09 -2.35
C GLN A 433 -15.66 42.60 -1.53
N VAL A 434 -16.02 43.31 -0.45
CA VAL A 434 -17.18 43.01 0.39
C VAL A 434 -18.34 43.90 -0.04
N LYS A 435 -19.46 43.27 -0.43
CA LYS A 435 -20.64 43.95 -0.98
C LYS A 435 -21.87 43.67 -0.14
N GLY A 436 -22.57 44.74 0.23
CA GLY A 436 -23.79 44.65 1.04
C GLY A 436 -23.57 43.94 2.37
N GLN A 437 -24.59 43.25 2.85
CA GLN A 437 -24.49 42.48 4.09
C GLN A 437 -23.98 41.07 3.77
N VAL A 438 -22.81 40.75 4.31
CA VAL A 438 -22.23 39.40 4.28
C VAL A 438 -22.46 38.76 5.64
N VAL A 439 -22.99 37.53 5.65
CA VAL A 439 -23.29 36.79 6.89
C VAL A 439 -22.58 35.45 6.86
N PHE A 440 -21.70 35.22 7.83
CA PHE A 440 -21.21 33.89 8.19
C PHE A 440 -22.16 33.34 9.24
N SER A 441 -22.99 32.39 8.84
CA SER A 441 -24.12 31.87 9.63
C SER A 441 -23.66 31.06 10.85
N GLN A 442 -24.60 30.60 11.68
CA GLN A 442 -24.25 29.91 12.93
C GLN A 442 -23.49 28.61 12.72
N ASP A 443 -23.66 27.90 11.60
CA ASP A 443 -22.97 26.64 11.32
C ASP A 443 -21.62 26.82 10.60
N SER A 444 -21.20 28.08 10.41
CA SER A 444 -19.98 28.40 9.70
C SER A 444 -18.71 28.37 10.57
N GLU A 445 -17.58 28.07 9.94
CA GLU A 445 -16.23 28.33 10.45
C GLU A 445 -15.44 29.06 9.36
N ILE A 446 -15.01 30.29 9.62
CA ILE A 446 -14.25 31.11 8.68
C ILE A 446 -12.79 31.27 9.13
N TYR A 447 -11.87 30.86 8.26
CA TYR A 447 -10.44 31.11 8.40
C TYR A 447 -10.00 32.24 7.47
N VAL A 448 -9.32 33.25 8.01
CA VAL A 448 -8.71 34.33 7.23
C VAL A 448 -7.20 34.22 7.38
N GLU A 449 -6.54 33.80 6.30
CA GLU A 449 -5.11 33.55 6.27
C GLU A 449 -4.26 34.84 6.35
N PRO A 450 -2.97 34.73 6.71
CA PRO A 450 -2.07 35.88 6.72
C PRO A 450 -2.03 36.63 5.38
N GLY A 451 -2.03 37.95 5.45
CA GLY A 451 -1.90 38.83 4.28
C GLY A 451 -3.16 38.95 3.41
N VAL A 452 -4.31 38.44 3.85
CA VAL A 452 -5.59 38.69 3.18
C VAL A 452 -5.93 40.18 3.20
N GLU A 453 -6.46 40.69 2.08
CA GLU A 453 -6.97 42.05 1.97
C GLU A 453 -8.48 42.07 1.72
N LEU A 454 -9.23 42.78 2.57
CA LEU A 454 -10.68 42.98 2.45
C LEU A 454 -10.98 44.46 2.15
N GLN A 455 -11.69 44.71 1.04
CA GLN A 455 -12.10 46.04 0.62
C GLN A 455 -13.62 46.16 0.66
N PHE A 456 -14.17 47.02 1.51
CA PHE A 456 -15.61 47.12 1.70
C PHE A 456 -16.25 48.30 0.96
N ASP A 457 -17.36 48.04 0.28
CA ASP A 457 -18.25 49.06 -0.28
C ASP A 457 -18.92 49.89 0.84
N PRO A 458 -19.28 51.18 0.66
CA PRO A 458 -19.57 52.15 1.73
C PRO A 458 -20.53 51.72 2.87
N GLN A 459 -21.49 50.82 2.58
CA GLN A 459 -22.48 50.29 3.53
C GLN A 459 -22.31 48.79 3.80
N ALA A 460 -21.30 48.15 3.22
CA ALA A 460 -21.07 46.73 3.37
C ALA A 460 -20.61 46.37 4.78
N THR A 461 -20.97 45.18 5.25
CA THR A 461 -20.64 44.66 6.59
C THR A 461 -20.39 43.17 6.49
N ILE A 462 -19.55 42.63 7.38
CA ILE A 462 -19.45 41.19 7.63
C ILE A 462 -20.02 40.91 9.02
N THR A 463 -21.07 40.10 9.09
CA THR A 463 -21.64 39.60 10.35
C THR A 463 -21.22 38.16 10.56
N ILE A 464 -20.66 37.86 11.73
CA ILE A 464 -20.12 36.53 12.09
C ILE A 464 -20.96 35.95 13.23
N ARG A 465 -21.73 34.92 12.90
CA ARG A 465 -22.55 34.12 13.82
C ARG A 465 -21.93 32.74 14.11
N GLY A 466 -20.98 32.31 13.29
CA GLY A 466 -20.21 31.07 13.42
C GLY A 466 -18.89 31.24 14.19
N GLU A 467 -17.97 30.30 13.98
CA GLU A 467 -16.57 30.39 14.42
C GLU A 467 -15.75 31.25 13.47
N ALA A 468 -14.79 32.01 14.00
CA ALA A 468 -13.94 32.86 13.18
C ALA A 468 -12.51 32.93 13.69
N TYR A 469 -11.56 32.79 12.76
CA TYR A 469 -10.13 32.81 13.03
C TYR A 469 -9.43 33.70 12.00
N PHE A 470 -8.88 34.82 12.44
CA PHE A 470 -8.09 35.73 11.62
C PHE A 470 -6.63 35.63 12.05
N TRP A 471 -5.76 35.18 11.15
CA TRP A 471 -4.37 34.85 11.44
C TRP A 471 -3.40 35.82 10.78
N GLY A 472 -3.39 37.08 11.22
CA GLY A 472 -2.57 38.14 10.65
C GLY A 472 -1.20 38.34 11.30
N LEU A 473 -0.79 37.54 12.29
CA LEU A 473 0.48 37.75 13.01
C LEU A 473 1.72 37.55 12.11
N LYS A 474 1.69 36.59 11.19
CA LYS A 474 2.79 36.33 10.24
C LYS A 474 2.87 37.41 9.17
N GLN A 475 1.71 37.81 8.66
CA GLN A 475 1.55 38.92 7.72
C GLN A 475 0.18 39.54 7.95
N ALA A 476 0.15 40.86 8.20
CA ALA A 476 -1.06 41.56 8.60
C ALA A 476 -2.21 41.36 7.60
N ILE A 477 -3.39 41.04 8.11
CA ILE A 477 -4.64 41.08 7.34
C ILE A 477 -5.08 42.53 7.25
N ARG A 478 -5.41 43.01 6.05
CA ARG A 478 -5.76 44.42 5.82
C ARG A 478 -7.23 44.58 5.53
N ILE A 479 -7.88 45.51 6.19
CA ILE A 479 -9.30 45.85 6.01
C ILE A 479 -9.42 47.34 5.76
N GLY A 480 -10.09 47.72 4.66
CA GLY A 480 -10.25 49.13 4.30
C GLY A 480 -11.46 49.39 3.41
N PRO A 481 -11.76 50.67 3.13
CA PRO A 481 -12.78 51.04 2.15
C PRO A 481 -12.29 50.72 0.73
N VAL A 482 -13.24 50.50 -0.18
CA VAL A 482 -12.95 50.62 -1.61
C VAL A 482 -12.70 52.09 -1.95
N ALA A 483 -11.58 52.38 -2.62
CA ALA A 483 -11.24 53.69 -3.18
C ALA A 483 -11.41 54.89 -2.21
N ASP A 484 -10.98 54.74 -0.97
CA ASP A 484 -11.04 55.77 0.09
C ASP A 484 -12.46 56.30 0.39
N ALA A 485 -13.49 55.51 0.06
CA ALA A 485 -14.86 55.91 0.31
C ALA A 485 -15.13 56.13 1.81
N GLU A 486 -15.84 57.22 2.13
CA GLU A 486 -16.30 57.44 3.50
C GLU A 486 -17.30 56.36 3.93
N ARG A 487 -17.09 55.81 5.12
CA ARG A 487 -17.92 54.75 5.69
C ARG A 487 -18.62 55.18 6.97
N ARG A 488 -19.80 54.62 7.19
CA ARG A 488 -20.52 54.71 8.48
C ARG A 488 -20.79 53.34 9.12
N ALA A 489 -20.86 52.29 8.30
CA ALA A 489 -21.12 50.94 8.77
C ALA A 489 -19.88 50.31 9.46
N PRO A 490 -20.08 49.36 10.39
CA PRO A 490 -19.01 48.52 10.90
C PRO A 490 -18.30 47.73 9.80
N TYR A 491 -17.02 47.38 9.96
CA TYR A 491 -16.42 46.33 9.13
C TYR A 491 -16.91 44.95 9.57
N LEU A 492 -16.65 44.62 10.83
CA LEU A 492 -17.00 43.33 11.41
C LEU A 492 -18.08 43.51 12.48
N ILE A 493 -19.06 42.62 12.48
CA ILE A 493 -20.11 42.51 13.49
C ILE A 493 -20.04 41.09 14.06
N LEU A 494 -19.74 40.95 15.35
CA LEU A 494 -19.67 39.67 16.04
C LEU A 494 -20.98 39.43 16.80
N GLU A 495 -21.73 38.43 16.35
CA GLU A 495 -23.03 38.00 16.90
C GLU A 495 -23.01 36.49 17.20
N ASN A 496 -21.99 36.03 17.94
CA ASN A 496 -21.82 34.61 18.26
C ASN A 496 -21.28 34.41 19.68
N ASN A 497 -21.62 33.27 20.29
CA ASN A 497 -20.99 32.78 21.52
C ASN A 497 -19.99 31.64 21.24
N LYS A 498 -19.47 31.58 20.01
CA LYS A 498 -18.53 30.55 19.54
C LYS A 498 -17.09 31.07 19.61
N ALA A 499 -16.14 30.20 19.26
CA ALA A 499 -14.73 30.58 19.23
C ALA A 499 -14.50 31.68 18.18
N THR A 500 -14.03 32.84 18.65
CA THR A 500 -13.61 33.94 17.79
C THR A 500 -12.23 34.43 18.23
N GLN A 501 -11.24 34.30 17.34
CA GLN A 501 -9.88 34.80 17.56
C GLN A 501 -9.48 35.68 16.38
N ILE A 502 -9.10 36.93 16.67
CA ILE A 502 -8.69 37.88 15.65
C ILE A 502 -7.34 38.44 16.04
N SER A 503 -6.31 38.02 15.30
CA SER A 503 -4.93 38.43 15.56
C SER A 503 -4.29 39.10 14.35
N GLY A 504 -3.51 40.18 14.54
CA GLY A 504 -2.71 40.79 13.48
C GLY A 504 -3.51 41.46 12.35
N VAL A 505 -4.66 42.07 12.67
CA VAL A 505 -5.53 42.73 11.68
C VAL A 505 -5.33 44.24 11.70
N GLN A 506 -5.15 44.86 10.54
CA GLN A 506 -5.05 46.29 10.35
C GLN A 506 -6.31 46.82 9.64
N MET A 507 -7.06 47.70 10.30
CA MET A 507 -8.29 48.32 9.79
C MET A 507 -8.10 49.82 9.61
N PHE A 508 -8.47 50.35 8.44
CA PHE A 508 -8.27 51.77 8.11
C PHE A 508 -9.58 52.44 7.70
N ASN A 509 -9.82 53.66 8.19
CA ASN A 509 -10.89 54.55 7.70
C ASN A 509 -12.31 53.93 7.74
N GLY A 510 -12.61 53.16 8.79
CA GLY A 510 -13.92 52.54 9.02
C GLY A 510 -14.97 53.49 9.58
N GLY A 511 -16.25 53.10 9.51
CA GLY A 511 -17.28 53.76 10.30
C GLY A 511 -17.14 53.37 11.77
N ILE A 512 -17.34 52.08 12.00
CA ILE A 512 -16.91 51.37 13.21
C ILE A 512 -15.91 50.29 12.77
N GLY A 513 -14.84 50.05 13.52
CA GLY A 513 -13.92 48.95 13.22
C GLY A 513 -14.60 47.61 13.44
N ILE A 514 -14.83 47.27 14.71
CA ILE A 514 -15.49 46.02 15.13
C ILE A 514 -16.65 46.35 16.07
N ALA A 515 -17.84 45.83 15.78
CA ALA A 515 -18.99 45.83 16.69
C ALA A 515 -19.18 44.42 17.26
N ILE A 516 -19.29 44.30 18.59
CA ILE A 516 -19.34 43.04 19.31
C ILE A 516 -20.60 43.02 20.17
N LYS A 517 -21.56 42.17 19.81
CA LYS A 517 -22.88 42.12 20.47
C LYS A 517 -23.02 40.97 21.45
N SER A 518 -22.22 39.93 21.27
CA SER A 518 -22.22 38.73 22.11
C SER A 518 -20.87 38.00 21.98
N GLY A 519 -20.63 37.03 22.85
CA GLY A 519 -19.46 36.16 22.80
C GLY A 519 -18.27 36.62 23.62
N GLN A 520 -17.18 35.87 23.46
CA GLN A 520 -15.94 36.09 24.20
C GLN A 520 -14.73 36.18 23.25
N PRO A 521 -14.74 37.13 22.29
CA PRO A 521 -13.67 37.21 21.30
C PRO A 521 -12.36 37.65 21.95
N LEU A 522 -11.27 37.04 21.48
CA LEU A 522 -9.91 37.50 21.74
C LEU A 522 -9.44 38.34 20.55
N LEU A 523 -9.13 39.60 20.81
CA LEU A 523 -8.58 40.55 19.86
C LEU A 523 -7.13 40.84 20.26
N GLU A 524 -6.18 40.45 19.42
CA GLU A 524 -4.74 40.53 19.71
C GLU A 524 -3.97 41.21 18.58
N ALA A 525 -3.04 42.10 18.91
CA ALA A 525 -2.16 42.71 17.92
C ALA A 525 -2.94 43.32 16.72
N ILE A 526 -4.13 43.88 16.98
CA ILE A 526 -4.92 44.56 15.95
C ILE A 526 -4.63 46.06 15.95
N GLU A 527 -4.69 46.67 14.79
CA GLU A 527 -4.57 48.11 14.60
C GLU A 527 -5.86 48.63 13.97
N ILE A 528 -6.51 49.60 14.60
CA ILE A 528 -7.70 50.27 14.04
C ILE A 528 -7.42 51.76 13.98
N ILE A 529 -7.34 52.30 12.76
CA ILE A 529 -6.85 53.65 12.49
C ILE A 529 -7.92 54.46 11.73
N GLY A 530 -8.20 55.67 12.23
CA GLY A 530 -9.03 56.66 11.54
C GLY A 530 -10.52 56.30 11.51
N SER A 531 -11.05 55.68 12.56
CA SER A 531 -12.48 55.34 12.62
C SER A 531 -13.35 56.60 12.70
N LYS A 532 -14.36 56.71 11.83
CA LYS A 532 -15.29 57.85 11.78
C LYS A 532 -16.12 57.98 13.06
N PHE A 533 -16.40 56.89 13.75
CA PHE A 533 -17.10 56.89 15.03
C PHE A 533 -16.25 56.22 16.11
N THR A 534 -16.24 54.90 16.14
CA THR A 534 -15.63 54.12 17.22
C THR A 534 -14.79 52.99 16.67
N ALA A 535 -13.57 52.79 17.18
CA ALA A 535 -12.73 51.68 16.74
C ALA A 535 -13.32 50.32 17.18
N VAL A 536 -13.67 50.17 18.47
CA VAL A 536 -14.31 48.95 19.01
C VAL A 536 -15.57 49.30 19.79
N MET A 537 -16.69 48.71 19.41
CA MET A 537 -17.98 48.87 20.08
C MET A 537 -18.41 47.54 20.70
N ILE A 538 -18.75 47.54 21.99
CA ILE A 538 -19.10 46.36 22.76
C ILE A 538 -20.45 46.60 23.45
N GLU A 539 -21.41 45.73 23.20
CA GLU A 539 -22.80 45.83 23.70
C GLU A 539 -23.34 44.47 24.15
N GLY A 540 -24.55 44.46 24.73
CA GLY A 540 -25.21 43.25 25.18
C GLY A 540 -24.48 42.57 26.35
N GLU A 541 -24.16 41.29 26.19
CA GLU A 541 -23.52 40.43 27.22
C GLU A 541 -22.10 39.97 26.82
N ALA A 542 -21.47 40.66 25.85
CA ALA A 542 -20.16 40.27 25.37
C ALA A 542 -19.05 40.41 26.44
N ASN A 543 -18.07 39.52 26.43
CA ASN A 543 -16.91 39.56 27.32
C ASN A 543 -15.60 39.55 26.52
N VAL A 544 -15.08 40.74 26.23
CA VAL A 544 -14.02 40.94 25.23
C VAL A 544 -12.66 41.09 25.89
N THR A 545 -11.63 40.51 25.28
CA THR A 545 -10.24 40.79 25.63
C THR A 545 -9.53 41.50 24.47
N LEU A 546 -8.95 42.66 24.75
CA LEU A 546 -8.05 43.41 23.86
C LEU A 546 -6.63 43.33 24.42
N ARG A 547 -5.66 42.84 23.64
CA ARG A 547 -4.24 42.85 24.03
C ARG A 547 -3.32 43.25 22.90
N HIS A 548 -2.26 44.00 23.20
CA HIS A 548 -1.26 44.42 22.20
C HIS A 548 -1.85 45.20 21.01
N CYS A 549 -2.99 45.87 21.20
CA CYS A 549 -3.70 46.57 20.12
C CYS A 549 -3.32 48.05 20.02
N LEU A 550 -3.48 48.63 18.83
CA LEU A 550 -3.41 50.07 18.58
C LEU A 550 -4.79 50.60 18.17
N LEU A 551 -5.33 51.55 18.93
CA LEU A 551 -6.57 52.25 18.61
C LEU A 551 -6.28 53.74 18.41
N ASP A 552 -6.28 54.19 17.15
CA ASP A 552 -5.77 55.49 16.74
C ASP A 552 -6.79 56.32 15.95
N GLY A 553 -7.05 57.55 16.41
CA GLY A 553 -7.75 58.55 15.58
C GLY A 553 -9.26 58.33 15.41
N SER A 554 -9.97 57.81 16.42
CA SER A 554 -11.43 57.69 16.37
C SER A 554 -12.13 59.02 16.73
N ASN A 555 -13.15 59.42 15.96
CA ASN A 555 -13.84 60.72 16.14
C ASN A 555 -15.03 60.70 17.12
N THR A 556 -15.27 59.62 17.86
CA THR A 556 -16.23 59.59 18.98
C THR A 556 -15.62 58.93 20.21
N SER A 557 -15.13 57.71 20.06
CA SER A 557 -14.31 57.09 21.10
C SER A 557 -13.42 55.97 20.55
N GLY A 558 -12.28 55.71 21.17
CA GLY A 558 -11.49 54.52 20.86
C GLY A 558 -12.29 53.24 21.15
N VAL A 559 -12.89 53.15 22.34
CA VAL A 559 -13.72 52.01 22.74
C VAL A 559 -15.01 52.46 23.40
N VAL A 560 -16.14 51.89 22.99
CA VAL A 560 -17.45 52.08 23.66
C VAL A 560 -17.90 50.74 24.24
N VAL A 561 -18.26 50.72 25.52
CA VAL A 561 -18.79 49.53 26.22
C VAL A 561 -20.12 49.89 26.85
N SER A 562 -21.16 49.07 26.64
CA SER A 562 -22.53 49.35 27.09
C SER A 562 -23.23 48.10 27.66
N ASP A 563 -24.43 48.28 28.21
CA ASP A 563 -25.28 47.22 28.77
C ASP A 563 -24.60 46.40 29.88
N PHE A 564 -24.48 45.08 29.66
CA PHE A 564 -23.84 44.11 30.55
C PHE A 564 -22.52 43.60 29.96
N ALA A 565 -21.97 44.30 28.98
CA ALA A 565 -20.71 43.92 28.37
C ALA A 565 -19.54 44.12 29.33
N LYS A 566 -18.50 43.29 29.14
CA LYS A 566 -17.25 43.32 29.90
C LYS A 566 -16.09 43.50 28.94
N LEU A 567 -15.13 44.31 29.37
CA LEU A 567 -13.89 44.53 28.65
C LEU A 567 -12.71 44.32 29.59
N LYS A 568 -11.76 43.50 29.15
CA LYS A 568 -10.38 43.49 29.64
C LYS A 568 -9.48 44.07 28.54
N ILE A 569 -8.76 45.14 28.86
CA ILE A 569 -7.85 45.80 27.92
C ILE A 569 -6.49 46.03 28.58
N ASN A 570 -5.43 45.43 28.03
CA ASN A 570 -4.08 45.54 28.57
C ASN A 570 -3.03 45.54 27.45
N ASP A 571 -1.87 46.16 27.72
CA ASP A 571 -0.77 46.27 26.77
C ASP A 571 -1.16 46.91 25.42
N CYS A 572 -2.21 47.73 25.41
CA CYS A 572 -2.68 48.44 24.23
C CYS A 572 -2.15 49.88 24.21
N THR A 573 -2.06 50.44 23.00
CA THR A 573 -1.83 51.87 22.77
C THR A 573 -3.12 52.52 22.30
N ILE A 574 -3.67 53.45 23.07
CA ILE A 574 -4.89 54.19 22.74
C ILE A 574 -4.50 55.65 22.54
N ARG A 575 -4.62 56.15 21.30
CA ARG A 575 -4.18 57.49 20.97
C ARG A 575 -5.05 58.27 19.98
N ASN A 576 -4.96 59.59 20.03
CA ASN A 576 -5.64 60.54 19.13
C ASN A 576 -7.16 60.34 19.02
N ASN A 577 -7.79 59.67 19.98
CA ASN A 577 -9.24 59.50 19.99
C ASN A 577 -9.90 60.71 20.64
N PHE A 578 -10.98 61.19 20.05
CA PHE A 578 -11.67 62.40 20.50
C PHE A 578 -13.20 62.23 20.43
N PRO A 579 -13.97 62.66 21.46
CA PRO A 579 -13.50 63.22 22.73
C PRO A 579 -12.97 62.18 23.72
N PHE A 580 -13.27 60.88 23.55
CA PHE A 580 -12.95 59.86 24.56
C PHE A 580 -11.98 58.79 24.06
N HIS A 581 -11.03 58.37 24.89
CA HIS A 581 -10.29 57.13 24.67
C HIS A 581 -11.18 55.91 24.92
N ILE A 582 -11.89 55.90 26.05
CA ILE A 582 -12.87 54.86 26.40
C ILE A 582 -14.12 55.50 26.99
N GLN A 583 -15.27 55.04 26.53
CA GLN A 583 -16.57 55.33 27.10
C GLN A 583 -17.21 54.04 27.64
N ASN A 584 -17.33 53.95 28.96
CA ASN A 584 -17.97 52.85 29.67
C ASN A 584 -19.35 53.27 30.20
N ALA A 585 -20.39 52.82 29.51
CA ALA A 585 -21.79 52.87 29.94
C ALA A 585 -22.30 51.51 30.43
N SER A 586 -21.42 50.51 30.61
CA SER A 586 -21.81 49.19 31.11
C SER A 586 -22.00 49.15 32.62
N SER A 587 -22.60 48.06 33.09
CA SER A 587 -22.77 47.79 34.53
C SER A 587 -21.46 47.45 35.25
N TYR A 588 -20.39 47.13 34.51
CA TYR A 588 -19.12 46.62 35.05
C TYR A 588 -18.02 47.68 34.97
N GLU A 589 -17.11 47.68 35.94
CA GLU A 589 -15.87 48.45 35.85
C GLU A 589 -14.92 47.83 34.84
N ILE A 590 -14.28 48.66 34.01
CA ILE A 590 -13.26 48.22 33.06
C ILE A 590 -11.88 48.32 33.72
N ASP A 591 -11.14 47.21 33.71
CA ASP A 591 -9.72 47.21 34.01
C ASP A 591 -8.93 47.56 32.73
N ALA A 592 -8.35 48.76 32.74
CA ALA A 592 -7.53 49.32 31.68
C ALA A 592 -6.11 49.62 32.17
N THR A 593 -5.62 48.84 33.14
CA THR A 593 -4.23 48.92 33.63
C THR A 593 -3.24 48.41 32.57
N GLY A 594 -2.01 48.92 32.59
CA GLY A 594 -0.95 48.49 31.67
C GLY A 594 -1.07 49.00 30.22
N ASN A 595 -1.93 50.00 29.96
CA ASN A 595 -2.08 50.60 28.63
C ASN A 595 -1.28 51.90 28.48
N ALA A 596 -0.90 52.23 27.25
CA ALA A 596 -0.29 53.50 26.87
C ALA A 596 -1.36 54.46 26.28
N TRP A 597 -1.32 55.72 26.69
CA TRP A 597 -2.36 56.70 26.38
C TRP A 597 -1.76 57.98 25.80
N ASP A 598 -2.30 58.45 24.67
CA ASP A 598 -1.93 59.75 24.10
C ASP A 598 -3.13 60.48 23.46
N PRO A 599 -3.66 61.57 24.04
CA PRO A 599 -3.19 62.24 25.25
C PRO A 599 -3.34 61.36 26.49
N LYS A 600 -2.63 61.69 27.57
CA LYS A 600 -2.70 60.95 28.84
C LYS A 600 -4.15 60.73 29.29
N ALA A 601 -4.46 59.54 29.82
CA ALA A 601 -5.75 59.22 30.40
C ALA A 601 -6.12 60.18 31.54
N THR A 602 -7.31 60.78 31.45
CA THR A 602 -7.90 61.69 32.44
C THR A 602 -9.41 61.50 32.49
N THR A 603 -10.07 62.09 33.50
CA THR A 603 -11.55 62.09 33.60
C THR A 603 -12.26 62.83 32.46
N SER A 604 -11.53 63.61 31.63
CA SER A 604 -12.11 64.29 30.47
C SER A 604 -12.13 63.43 29.21
N ASN A 605 -11.24 62.43 29.10
CA ASN A 605 -11.16 61.52 27.96
C ASN A 605 -11.49 60.06 28.32
N LEU A 606 -11.75 59.77 29.60
CA LEU A 606 -12.32 58.50 30.07
C LEU A 606 -13.68 58.77 30.70
N LEU A 607 -14.73 58.19 30.13
CA LEU A 607 -16.10 58.35 30.61
C LEU A 607 -16.59 57.05 31.25
N GLY A 608 -17.01 57.08 32.52
CA GLY A 608 -17.56 55.92 33.23
C GLY A 608 -16.59 55.27 34.22
N LYS A 609 -16.94 54.08 34.73
CA LYS A 609 -16.14 53.34 35.72
C LYS A 609 -14.97 52.63 35.04
N ILE A 610 -13.78 53.23 35.07
CA ILE A 610 -12.58 52.73 34.40
C ILE A 610 -11.39 52.87 35.34
N ARG A 611 -10.64 51.79 35.56
CA ARG A 611 -9.41 51.77 36.35
C ARG A 611 -8.19 51.75 35.42
N THR A 612 -7.27 52.70 35.60
CA THR A 612 -6.05 52.82 34.79
C THR A 612 -4.75 52.66 35.57
N GLU A 613 -4.82 52.65 36.90
CA GLU A 613 -3.69 52.50 37.83
C GLU A 613 -3.96 51.40 38.86
#